data_AF-A0A1E7EKH2-F1
#
_entry.id   AF-A0A1E7EKH2-F1
#
_cell.length_a   1.000
_cell.length_b   1.000
_cell.length_c   1.000
_cell.angle_alpha   90.00
_cell.angle_beta   90.00
_cell.angle_gamma   90.00
#
_symmetry.space_group_name_H-M   'P 1'
#
loop_
_entity.id
_entity.type
_entity.pdbx_description
1 polymer ?
#
loop_
_entity_poly.entity_id
_entity_poly.type
_entity_poly.pdbx_seq_one_letter_code
_entity_poly.pdbx_strand_id
1 'polypeptide(L)'
;MKLTGSTVTMITYLLVGLTAFCCSTIKGVEGNELKLRAREKMRKDRAERQLQADNAGLVFSRGYVCITRPQDFAFVIPQQQSIVPEDLGDLNLLGSSTLQSGGIYDPADVQIVDRLGTSAADNFLDDTSGADTSGTGPRGQFAGQRQPKFIPQKDPGFFFNGECVATQVRGALILGHSCLLNLCLGGGGYNCLAIYAGSKFVFNPLEQVLFSPTTFTDDEDRVLSPNNPGSIVPSLPPSYPGTIIGGTGLFVGAVGYVDVTTITGSTLTPARVIVADDSILNADFPQAGYITQKINVVTNVPLPVAP
;
A
#
# COMPACT_ATOMS: atom_id res chain seq x y z
N MET A 1 -23.54 52.55 -87.15
CA MET A 1 -22.76 52.88 -85.94
C MET A 1 -22.30 51.58 -85.29
N LYS A 2 -21.00 51.45 -85.03
CA LYS A 2 -20.37 50.38 -84.22
C LYS A 2 -20.66 50.59 -82.73
N LEU A 3 -20.75 49.50 -81.96
CA LEU A 3 -20.18 49.23 -80.61
C LEU A 3 -21.03 48.07 -79.99
N THR A 4 -20.63 46.80 -80.09
CA THR A 4 -19.71 46.01 -79.22
C THR A 4 -20.19 45.79 -77.77
N GLY A 5 -20.25 44.52 -77.37
CA GLY A 5 -19.99 44.07 -76.00
C GLY A 5 -21.13 43.34 -75.30
N SER A 6 -20.83 42.11 -74.87
CA SER A 6 -21.38 41.44 -73.66
C SER A 6 -22.03 40.06 -73.88
N THR A 7 -21.35 39.16 -74.61
CA THR A 7 -21.68 37.72 -74.60
C THR A 7 -20.57 36.84 -73.99
N VAL A 8 -19.40 37.41 -73.70
CA VAL A 8 -18.22 36.64 -73.24
C VAL A 8 -18.09 36.59 -71.71
N THR A 9 -18.78 37.47 -70.98
CA THR A 9 -18.65 37.58 -69.51
C THR A 9 -19.66 36.75 -68.71
N MET A 10 -20.78 36.30 -69.29
CA MET A 10 -21.78 35.49 -68.59
C MET A 10 -21.44 33.99 -68.51
N ILE A 11 -20.69 33.47 -69.49
CA ILE A 11 -20.37 32.03 -69.58
C ILE A 11 -19.23 31.64 -68.63
N THR A 12 -18.32 32.58 -68.32
CA THR A 12 -17.18 32.32 -67.41
C THR A 12 -17.59 32.22 -65.95
N TYR A 13 -18.60 32.96 -65.48
CA TYR A 13 -19.07 32.84 -64.09
C TYR A 13 -19.93 31.59 -63.85
N LEU A 14 -20.68 31.11 -64.86
CA LEU A 14 -21.51 29.93 -64.71
C LEU A 14 -20.70 28.61 -64.68
N LEU A 15 -19.57 28.55 -65.39
CA LEU A 15 -18.68 27.37 -65.41
C LEU A 15 -17.77 27.26 -64.17
N VAL A 16 -17.43 28.37 -63.52
CA VAL A 16 -16.64 28.36 -62.27
C VAL A 16 -17.52 28.05 -61.06
N GLY A 17 -18.80 28.42 -61.07
CA GLY A 17 -19.75 28.10 -59.99
C GLY A 17 -20.12 26.62 -59.87
N LEU A 18 -20.13 25.88 -60.98
CA LEU A 18 -20.54 24.46 -61.02
C LEU A 18 -19.40 23.46 -60.73
N THR A 19 -18.14 23.86 -60.80
CA THR A 19 -16.99 23.00 -60.44
C THR A 19 -16.66 23.03 -58.95
N ALA A 20 -17.15 24.03 -58.20
CA ALA A 20 -16.93 24.12 -56.76
C ALA A 20 -17.90 23.27 -55.91
N PHE A 21 -19.04 22.82 -56.46
CA PHE A 21 -20.04 22.05 -55.72
C PHE A 21 -19.96 20.53 -55.89
N CYS A 22 -19.10 20.01 -56.78
CA CYS A 22 -18.89 18.57 -56.97
C CYS A 22 -17.67 18.00 -56.22
N CYS A 23 -16.88 18.82 -55.53
CA CYS A 23 -15.64 18.40 -54.87
C CYS A 23 -15.72 18.26 -53.34
N SER A 24 -16.87 18.50 -52.71
CA SER A 24 -17.02 18.45 -51.25
C SER A 24 -17.50 17.09 -50.71
N THR A 25 -17.87 16.12 -51.55
CA THR A 25 -18.42 14.84 -51.10
C THR A 25 -17.43 13.66 -51.11
N ILE A 26 -16.23 13.80 -51.71
CA ILE A 26 -15.31 12.65 -51.84
C ILE A 26 -14.38 12.49 -50.61
N LYS A 27 -14.13 13.55 -49.83
CA LYS A 27 -13.32 13.45 -48.60
C LYS A 27 -14.03 12.79 -47.41
N GLY A 28 -15.34 12.58 -47.48
CA GLY A 28 -16.14 11.96 -46.41
C GLY A 28 -16.15 10.43 -46.42
N VAL A 29 -15.98 9.81 -47.59
CA VAL A 29 -16.05 8.34 -47.73
C VAL A 29 -14.77 7.67 -47.24
N GLU A 30 -13.61 8.23 -47.60
CA GLU A 30 -12.29 7.70 -47.23
C GLU A 30 -12.03 7.80 -45.71
N GLY A 31 -12.48 8.88 -45.07
CA GLY A 31 -12.41 9.04 -43.62
C GLY A 31 -13.33 8.09 -42.85
N ASN A 32 -14.46 7.69 -43.45
CA ASN A 32 -15.36 6.71 -42.86
C ASN A 32 -14.82 5.28 -42.96
N GLU A 33 -14.18 4.91 -44.08
CA GLU A 33 -13.52 3.61 -44.20
C GLU A 33 -12.35 3.45 -43.23
N LEU A 34 -11.52 4.50 -43.06
CA LEU A 34 -10.43 4.51 -42.08
C LEU A 34 -10.94 4.33 -40.64
N LYS A 35 -12.05 4.97 -40.29
CA LYS A 35 -12.70 4.79 -38.98
C LYS A 35 -13.27 3.39 -38.81
N LEU A 36 -13.78 2.78 -39.87
CA LEU A 36 -14.33 1.43 -39.84
C LEU A 36 -13.22 0.39 -39.66
N ARG A 37 -12.11 0.52 -40.40
CA ARG A 37 -10.90 -0.31 -40.22
C ARG A 37 -10.28 -0.13 -38.83
N ALA A 38 -10.25 1.08 -38.29
CA ALA A 38 -9.77 1.32 -36.93
C ALA A 38 -10.68 0.67 -35.87
N ARG A 39 -12.00 0.66 -36.05
CA ARG A 39 -12.96 -0.01 -35.17
C ARG A 39 -12.87 -1.53 -35.27
N GLU A 40 -12.67 -2.07 -36.46
CA GLU A 40 -12.44 -3.50 -36.67
C GLU A 40 -11.11 -3.95 -36.06
N LYS A 41 -10.04 -3.17 -36.25
CA LYS A 41 -8.76 -3.40 -35.57
C LYS A 41 -8.92 -3.35 -34.05
N MET A 42 -9.62 -2.34 -33.50
CA MET A 42 -9.90 -2.26 -32.07
C MET A 42 -10.76 -3.43 -31.56
N ARG A 43 -11.72 -3.92 -32.35
CA ARG A 43 -12.50 -5.12 -32.00
C ARG A 43 -11.65 -6.38 -32.03
N LYS A 44 -10.76 -6.52 -33.02
CA LYS A 44 -9.84 -7.64 -33.14
C LYS A 44 -8.81 -7.62 -32.01
N ASP A 45 -8.19 -6.47 -31.74
CA ASP A 45 -7.27 -6.27 -30.61
C ASP A 45 -7.97 -6.52 -29.26
N ARG A 46 -9.26 -6.13 -29.13
CA ARG A 46 -10.05 -6.42 -27.92
C ARG A 46 -10.38 -7.90 -27.79
N ALA A 47 -10.72 -8.57 -28.89
CA ALA A 47 -10.96 -10.01 -28.92
C ALA A 47 -9.67 -10.80 -28.66
N GLU A 48 -8.52 -10.37 -29.20
CA GLU A 48 -7.21 -10.94 -28.91
C GLU A 48 -6.80 -10.72 -27.44
N ARG A 49 -7.08 -9.55 -26.87
CA ARG A 49 -6.92 -9.31 -25.42
C ARG A 49 -7.86 -10.15 -24.57
N GLN A 50 -9.09 -10.38 -25.01
CA GLN A 50 -10.04 -11.28 -24.32
C GLN A 50 -9.61 -12.75 -24.45
N LEU A 51 -9.11 -13.19 -25.60
CA LEU A 51 -8.55 -14.53 -25.78
C LEU A 51 -7.25 -14.75 -24.99
N GLN A 52 -6.47 -13.69 -24.76
CA GLN A 52 -5.34 -13.72 -23.81
C GLN A 52 -5.82 -13.78 -22.35
N ALA A 53 -6.90 -13.07 -22.00
CA ALA A 53 -7.50 -13.16 -20.67
C ALA A 53 -8.11 -14.54 -20.39
N ASP A 54 -8.69 -15.18 -21.41
CA ASP A 54 -9.35 -16.49 -21.28
C ASP A 54 -8.35 -17.68 -21.27
N ASN A 55 -7.11 -17.50 -21.76
CA ASN A 55 -6.05 -18.51 -21.74
C ASN A 55 -4.96 -18.27 -20.67
N ALA A 56 -4.98 -17.13 -19.97
CA ALA A 56 -4.07 -16.85 -18.86
C ALA A 56 -4.70 -17.21 -17.52
N GLY A 57 -5.19 -18.45 -17.38
CA GLY A 57 -5.74 -18.93 -16.12
C GLY A 57 -4.75 -18.65 -14.99
N LEU A 58 -5.12 -17.78 -14.06
CA LEU A 58 -4.36 -17.58 -12.85
C LEU A 58 -4.56 -18.83 -11.99
N VAL A 59 -3.69 -19.82 -12.15
CA VAL A 59 -3.88 -21.16 -11.55
C VAL A 59 -3.16 -21.30 -10.22
N PHE A 60 -2.11 -20.52 -9.98
CA PHE A 60 -1.25 -20.69 -8.81
C PHE A 60 -1.61 -19.67 -7.74
N SER A 61 -1.88 -20.16 -6.54
CA SER A 61 -2.15 -19.32 -5.36
C SER A 61 -1.28 -19.79 -4.20
N ARG A 62 -0.64 -18.85 -3.49
CA ARG A 62 0.13 -19.13 -2.28
C ARG A 62 0.12 -17.93 -1.34
N GLY A 63 0.04 -18.23 -0.04
CA GLY A 63 0.24 -17.25 1.02
C GLY A 63 1.68 -17.27 1.52
N TYR A 64 2.21 -16.09 1.80
CA TYR A 64 3.52 -15.88 2.42
C TYR A 64 3.37 -15.01 3.67
N VAL A 65 4.32 -15.14 4.60
CA VAL A 65 4.44 -14.21 5.73
C VAL A 65 5.72 -13.40 5.55
N CYS A 66 5.58 -12.08 5.55
CA CYS A 66 6.67 -11.14 5.60
C CYS A 66 6.86 -10.68 7.05
N ILE A 67 8.10 -10.73 7.56
CA ILE A 67 8.45 -10.11 8.84
C ILE A 67 9.50 -9.04 8.59
N THR A 68 9.15 -7.79 8.88
CA THR A 68 10.01 -6.62 8.79
C THR A 68 10.49 -6.22 10.17
N ARG A 69 11.82 -6.11 10.32
CA ARG A 69 12.45 -5.66 11.57
C ARG A 69 12.37 -4.13 11.69
N PRO A 70 12.42 -3.57 12.91
CA PRO A 70 12.42 -2.12 13.12
C PRO A 70 13.45 -1.37 12.25
N GLN A 71 14.67 -1.91 12.16
CA GLN A 71 15.77 -1.34 11.38
C GLN A 71 15.57 -1.39 9.85
N ASP A 72 14.66 -2.24 9.39
CA ASP A 72 14.36 -2.44 7.96
C ASP A 72 13.05 -1.74 7.55
N PHE A 73 12.56 -0.83 8.41
CA PHE A 73 11.38 -0.02 8.17
C PHE A 73 11.70 1.45 8.41
N ALA A 74 11.22 2.32 7.53
CA ALA A 74 11.34 3.76 7.71
C ALA A 74 10.07 4.48 7.23
N PHE A 75 9.67 5.51 7.98
CA PHE A 75 8.62 6.44 7.59
C PHE A 75 9.24 7.82 7.40
N VAL A 76 9.10 8.38 6.21
CA VAL A 76 9.74 9.63 5.79
C VAL A 76 8.66 10.64 5.42
N ILE A 77 8.75 11.85 5.96
CA ILE A 77 7.83 12.96 5.65
C ILE A 77 8.60 14.03 4.87
N PRO A 78 8.22 14.37 3.63
CA PRO A 78 9.06 15.16 2.72
C PRO A 78 9.24 16.65 3.07
N GLN A 79 8.58 17.20 4.10
CA GLN A 79 8.52 18.66 4.31
C GLN A 79 8.65 19.19 5.75
N GLN A 80 9.07 18.40 6.74
CA GLN A 80 9.24 18.95 8.10
C GLN A 80 10.71 19.21 8.45
N GLN A 81 11.09 20.51 8.51
CA GLN A 81 12.34 20.98 9.12
C GLN A 81 12.39 20.75 10.64
N SER A 82 11.27 20.34 11.25
CA SER A 82 11.16 19.90 12.64
C SER A 82 10.26 18.68 12.73
N ILE A 83 10.79 17.55 13.21
CA ILE A 83 10.07 16.28 13.47
C ILE A 83 8.99 16.44 14.56
N VAL A 84 8.95 17.59 15.24
CA VAL A 84 7.96 17.92 16.26
C VAL A 84 7.00 18.94 15.67
N PRO A 85 5.79 18.55 15.25
CA PRO A 85 4.73 19.50 14.92
C PRO A 85 4.42 20.31 16.19
N GLU A 86 4.46 21.64 16.09
CA GLU A 86 3.96 22.51 17.18
C GLU A 86 2.44 22.33 17.36
N ASP A 87 1.74 21.91 16.30
CA ASP A 87 0.33 21.54 16.35
C ASP A 87 0.03 20.36 15.41
N LEU A 88 -0.68 19.33 15.91
CA LEU A 88 -1.06 18.12 15.15
C LEU A 88 -2.04 18.42 14.00
N GLY A 89 -2.72 19.58 14.08
CA GLY A 89 -3.68 20.05 13.07
C GLY A 89 -3.04 20.43 11.73
N ASP A 90 -1.77 20.82 11.73
CA ASP A 90 -1.03 21.26 10.54
C ASP A 90 -0.26 20.11 9.85
N LEU A 91 -0.34 18.89 10.38
CA LEU A 91 0.36 17.75 9.83
C LEU A 91 -0.21 17.39 8.45
N ASN A 92 0.58 17.59 7.41
CA ASN A 92 0.27 17.15 6.05
C ASN A 92 1.16 15.97 5.68
N LEU A 93 0.56 14.78 5.60
CA LEU A 93 1.27 13.55 5.22
C LEU A 93 1.39 13.35 3.71
N LEU A 94 1.01 14.33 2.88
CA LEU A 94 1.06 14.19 1.43
C LEU A 94 2.50 13.97 0.97
N GLY A 95 2.72 12.92 0.18
CA GLY A 95 4.05 12.55 -0.29
C GLY A 95 4.93 11.90 0.78
N SER A 96 4.42 11.67 2.00
CA SER A 96 5.12 10.82 2.96
C SER A 96 5.31 9.42 2.37
N SER A 97 6.46 8.82 2.63
CA SER A 97 6.80 7.50 2.14
C SER A 97 7.12 6.54 3.28
N THR A 98 6.70 5.29 3.08
CA THR A 98 7.07 4.16 3.93
C THR A 98 7.97 3.25 3.11
N LEU A 99 9.16 3.00 3.63
CA LEU A 99 10.15 2.08 3.05
C LEU A 99 10.18 0.85 3.94
N GLN A 100 10.09 -0.33 3.34
CA GLN A 100 10.13 -1.60 4.07
C GLN A 100 10.97 -2.65 3.36
N SER A 101 11.61 -3.52 4.14
CA SER A 101 12.37 -4.67 3.63
C SER A 101 12.31 -5.83 4.63
N GLY A 102 11.35 -6.75 4.45
CA GLY A 102 11.18 -7.90 5.33
C GLY A 102 11.71 -9.20 4.73
N GLY A 103 11.95 -10.20 5.59
CA GLY A 103 12.18 -11.58 5.14
C GLY A 103 10.86 -12.28 4.84
N ILE A 104 10.86 -13.21 3.88
CA ILE A 104 9.69 -14.00 3.50
C ILE A 104 9.81 -15.43 4.04
N TYR A 105 8.75 -15.91 4.67
CA TYR A 105 8.67 -17.21 5.34
C TYR A 105 7.39 -17.95 4.94
N ASP A 106 7.41 -19.28 5.11
CA ASP A 106 6.19 -20.07 5.02
C ASP A 106 5.27 -19.75 6.20
N PRO A 107 3.97 -19.51 5.98
CA PRO A 107 3.00 -19.37 7.05
C PRO A 107 2.98 -20.52 8.06
N ALA A 108 3.39 -21.73 7.68
CA ALA A 108 3.46 -22.89 8.57
C ALA A 108 4.58 -22.79 9.62
N ASP A 109 5.66 -22.06 9.32
CA ASP A 109 6.84 -21.96 10.18
C ASP A 109 6.82 -20.73 11.10
N VAL A 110 5.87 -19.81 10.89
CA VAL A 110 5.73 -18.60 11.70
C VAL A 110 4.54 -18.73 12.65
N GLN A 111 4.84 -18.74 13.96
CA GLN A 111 3.82 -18.67 14.99
C GLN A 111 3.64 -17.22 15.49
N ILE A 112 2.46 -16.65 15.27
CA ILE A 112 2.06 -15.36 15.86
C ILE A 112 1.38 -15.64 17.19
N VAL A 113 1.87 -15.00 18.25
CA VAL A 113 1.31 -15.12 19.61
C VAL A 113 0.69 -13.80 20.03
N ASP A 114 -0.39 -13.90 20.80
CA ASP A 114 -1.00 -12.76 21.44
C ASP A 114 -0.02 -12.20 22.50
N ARG A 115 0.29 -10.91 22.36
CA ARG A 115 1.06 -10.09 23.29
C ARG A 115 0.12 -9.05 23.88
N LEU A 116 -0.73 -9.53 24.77
CA LEU A 116 -1.75 -8.72 25.46
C LEU A 116 -1.14 -7.78 26.52
N GLY A 117 0.19 -7.62 26.54
CA GLY A 117 0.89 -6.87 27.57
C GLY A 117 0.75 -7.51 28.94
N THR A 118 0.47 -8.81 29.05
CA THR A 118 0.37 -9.54 30.33
C THR A 118 1.65 -10.32 30.66
N SER A 119 2.54 -10.50 29.68
CA SER A 119 3.78 -11.27 29.82
C SER A 119 4.95 -10.42 30.28
N ALA A 120 5.85 -11.00 31.08
CA ALA A 120 7.12 -10.37 31.46
C ALA A 120 7.99 -10.01 30.24
N ALA A 121 7.82 -10.72 29.13
CA ALA A 121 8.51 -10.46 27.87
C ALA A 121 8.02 -9.19 27.14
N ASP A 122 6.98 -8.53 27.65
CA ASP A 122 6.45 -7.28 27.13
C ASP A 122 6.92 -6.07 27.97
N ASN A 123 7.75 -6.28 29.00
CA ASN A 123 8.32 -5.23 29.84
C ASN A 123 9.57 -4.63 29.18
N PHE A 124 9.62 -3.31 29.05
CA PHE A 124 10.80 -2.60 28.53
C PHE A 124 11.83 -2.20 29.60
N LEU A 125 11.50 -2.37 30.87
CA LEU A 125 12.42 -2.14 31.99
C LEU A 125 12.81 -3.49 32.60
N ASP A 126 14.12 -3.70 32.71
CA ASP A 126 14.70 -4.78 33.49
C ASP A 126 14.45 -4.49 34.98
N ASP A 127 14.17 -5.53 35.75
CA ASP A 127 13.73 -5.52 37.16
C ASP A 127 14.84 -5.05 38.13
N THR A 128 15.88 -4.36 37.61
CA THR A 128 17.11 -3.99 38.30
C THR A 128 17.07 -2.62 38.97
N SER A 129 16.03 -1.81 38.73
CA SER A 129 15.74 -0.65 39.58
C SER A 129 14.77 -1.06 40.68
N GLY A 130 15.28 -1.30 41.90
CA GLY A 130 14.52 -1.74 43.08
C GLY A 130 13.47 -0.76 43.62
N ALA A 131 12.57 -0.29 42.77
CA ALA A 131 11.45 0.56 43.09
C ALA A 131 10.30 0.19 42.14
N ASP A 132 9.53 -0.81 42.56
CA ASP A 132 8.06 -0.92 42.45
C ASP A 132 7.64 -2.39 42.24
N THR A 133 7.34 -3.09 43.34
CA THR A 133 6.87 -4.48 43.37
C THR A 133 5.45 -4.68 42.79
N SER A 134 4.89 -3.67 42.12
CA SER A 134 3.54 -3.69 41.55
C SER A 134 3.47 -4.22 40.11
N GLY A 135 4.61 -4.56 39.47
CA GLY A 135 4.60 -5.14 38.12
C GLY A 135 4.08 -4.20 37.01
N THR A 136 3.92 -2.91 37.31
CA THR A 136 3.42 -1.86 36.40
C THR A 136 4.56 -1.07 35.74
N GLY A 137 5.60 -1.76 35.27
CA GLY A 137 6.56 -1.15 34.35
C GLY A 137 5.90 -0.74 33.01
N PRO A 138 6.47 0.18 32.23
CA PRO A 138 5.96 0.52 30.91
C PRO A 138 6.01 -0.72 30.00
N ARG A 139 4.83 -1.20 29.61
CA ARG A 139 4.66 -2.40 28.78
C ARG A 139 4.50 -2.03 27.31
N GLY A 140 5.05 -2.86 26.43
CA GLY A 140 4.92 -2.72 24.99
C GLY A 140 3.52 -3.01 24.49
N GLN A 141 2.87 -1.97 23.98
CA GLN A 141 1.58 -2.06 23.30
C GLN A 141 1.79 -2.15 21.79
N PHE A 142 1.83 -3.36 21.27
CA PHE A 142 2.06 -3.63 19.84
C PHE A 142 0.77 -3.46 19.02
N ALA A 143 0.89 -2.94 17.80
CA ALA A 143 -0.25 -2.91 16.89
C ALA A 143 -0.76 -4.33 16.63
N GLY A 144 -2.07 -4.53 16.77
CA GLY A 144 -2.70 -5.86 16.67
C GLY A 144 -2.53 -6.76 17.90
N GLN A 145 -1.92 -6.27 18.99
CA GLN A 145 -1.70 -7.00 20.26
C GLN A 145 -1.05 -8.37 20.07
N ARG A 146 -0.21 -8.50 19.03
CA ARG A 146 0.35 -9.75 18.58
C ARG A 146 1.77 -9.51 18.12
N GLN A 147 2.63 -10.53 18.26
CA GLN A 147 3.98 -10.53 17.73
C GLN A 147 4.37 -11.95 17.30
N PRO A 148 5.31 -12.12 16.37
CA PRO A 148 5.90 -13.42 16.12
C PRO A 148 6.57 -13.94 17.40
N LYS A 149 6.33 -15.22 17.75
CA LYS A 149 6.91 -15.88 18.92
C LYS A 149 8.43 -15.97 18.82
N PHE A 150 8.89 -16.32 17.62
CA PHE A 150 10.28 -16.34 17.22
C PHE A 150 10.34 -15.96 15.74
N ILE A 151 11.52 -15.54 15.27
CA ILE A 151 11.74 -15.18 13.88
C ILE A 151 12.72 -16.21 13.31
N PRO A 152 12.34 -17.00 12.30
CA PRO A 152 13.26 -17.90 11.63
C PRO A 152 14.46 -17.15 11.03
N GLN A 153 15.53 -17.88 10.72
CA GLN A 153 16.67 -17.26 10.05
C GLN A 153 16.25 -16.80 8.65
N LYS A 154 16.45 -15.51 8.36
CA LYS A 154 16.14 -14.93 7.05
C LYS A 154 17.02 -15.56 5.96
N ASP A 155 16.40 -16.11 4.92
CA ASP A 155 17.10 -16.46 3.68
C ASP A 155 17.30 -15.18 2.84
N PRO A 156 18.54 -14.87 2.41
CA PRO A 156 18.82 -13.65 1.65
C PRO A 156 18.15 -13.60 0.28
N GLY A 157 17.73 -14.75 -0.28
CA GLY A 157 16.99 -14.85 -1.53
C GLY A 157 15.48 -14.66 -1.39
N PHE A 158 14.95 -14.64 -0.16
CA PHE A 158 13.51 -14.54 0.13
C PHE A 158 13.22 -13.27 0.92
N PHE A 159 12.76 -12.23 0.22
CA PHE A 159 12.47 -10.95 0.84
C PHE A 159 11.34 -10.22 0.12
N PHE A 160 10.73 -9.32 0.85
CA PHE A 160 9.71 -8.41 0.35
C PHE A 160 10.12 -6.99 0.67
N ASN A 161 10.30 -6.17 -0.36
CA ASN A 161 10.74 -4.80 -0.17
C ASN A 161 9.96 -3.83 -1.06
N GLY A 162 10.08 -2.55 -0.75
CA GLY A 162 9.59 -1.49 -1.62
C GLY A 162 9.19 -0.25 -0.86
N GLU A 163 8.49 0.62 -1.57
CA GLU A 163 8.08 1.93 -1.10
C GLU A 163 6.58 2.11 -1.32
N CYS A 164 5.89 2.63 -0.31
CA CYS A 164 4.53 3.14 -0.44
C CYS A 164 4.50 4.63 -0.14
N VAL A 165 3.95 5.42 -1.05
CA VAL A 165 3.83 6.88 -0.94
C VAL A 165 2.37 7.26 -0.72
N ALA A 166 2.10 8.14 0.25
CA ALA A 166 0.79 8.73 0.47
C ALA A 166 0.44 9.70 -0.68
N THR A 167 -0.56 9.34 -1.48
CA THR A 167 -0.97 10.12 -2.66
C THR A 167 -2.18 11.00 -2.40
N GLN A 168 -2.94 10.72 -1.35
CA GLN A 168 -4.10 11.49 -0.93
C GLN A 168 -4.18 11.51 0.59
N VAL A 169 -4.39 12.69 1.18
CA VAL A 169 -4.42 12.86 2.63
C VAL A 169 -5.43 13.94 3.05
N ARG A 170 -5.82 13.91 4.33
CA ARG A 170 -6.60 14.95 5.01
C ARG A 170 -6.08 15.08 6.44
N GLY A 171 -5.21 16.06 6.69
CA GLY A 171 -4.45 16.15 7.93
C GLY A 171 -3.55 14.92 8.12
N ALA A 172 -3.58 14.32 9.30
CA ALA A 172 -2.89 13.07 9.61
C ALA A 172 -3.53 11.82 8.96
N LEU A 173 -4.72 11.93 8.35
CA LEU A 173 -5.39 10.79 7.73
C LEU A 173 -4.89 10.59 6.30
N ILE A 174 -4.25 9.45 6.04
CA ILE A 174 -3.99 8.96 4.68
C ILE A 174 -5.31 8.43 4.13
N LEU A 175 -5.65 8.83 2.90
CA LEU A 175 -6.87 8.41 2.19
C LEU A 175 -6.57 7.50 0.99
N GLY A 176 -5.36 7.59 0.47
CA GLY A 176 -4.87 6.81 -0.65
C GLY A 176 -3.36 6.75 -0.65
N HIS A 177 -2.84 5.61 -1.09
CA HIS A 177 -1.42 5.41 -1.26
C HIS A 177 -1.12 4.79 -2.63
N SER A 178 0.16 4.79 -2.99
CA SER A 178 0.66 4.08 -4.16
C SER A 178 1.97 3.41 -3.77
N CYS A 179 2.06 2.11 -3.99
CA CYS A 179 3.19 1.28 -3.64
C CYS A 179 3.84 0.64 -4.86
N LEU A 180 5.17 0.61 -4.87
CA LEU A 180 5.98 -0.22 -5.74
C LEU A 180 6.74 -1.22 -4.87
N LEU A 181 6.42 -2.50 -5.01
CA LEU A 181 6.85 -3.57 -4.13
C LEU A 181 7.48 -4.68 -4.96
N ASN A 182 8.53 -5.31 -4.44
CA ASN A 182 9.09 -6.53 -5.01
C ASN A 182 8.95 -7.68 -4.01
N LEU A 183 8.44 -8.80 -4.50
CA LEU A 183 8.41 -10.06 -3.77
C LEU A 183 9.41 -11.02 -4.40
N CYS A 184 10.55 -11.22 -3.75
CA CYS A 184 11.61 -12.11 -4.19
C CYS A 184 11.48 -13.47 -3.50
N LEU A 185 11.46 -14.53 -4.31
CA LEU A 185 11.20 -15.91 -3.87
C LEU A 185 12.30 -16.85 -4.37
N GLY A 186 13.56 -16.48 -4.12
CA GLY A 186 14.74 -17.31 -4.39
C GLY A 186 15.65 -16.78 -5.49
N GLY A 187 16.48 -17.68 -6.03
CA GLY A 187 17.49 -17.34 -7.04
C GLY A 187 18.51 -16.30 -6.55
N GLY A 188 18.87 -16.32 -5.26
CA GLY A 188 19.76 -15.33 -4.66
C GLY A 188 19.20 -13.90 -4.62
N GLY A 189 17.88 -13.73 -4.76
CA GLY A 189 17.22 -12.44 -4.83
C GLY A 189 16.97 -11.92 -6.25
N TYR A 190 17.17 -12.76 -7.27
CA TYR A 190 16.91 -12.40 -8.68
C TYR A 190 15.56 -12.88 -9.22
N ASN A 191 14.88 -13.80 -8.52
CA ASN A 191 13.55 -14.26 -8.89
C ASN A 191 12.51 -13.43 -8.12
N CYS A 192 12.05 -12.33 -8.70
CA CYS A 192 11.16 -11.39 -8.03
C CYS A 192 9.90 -11.10 -8.85
N LEU A 193 8.77 -10.91 -8.17
CA LEU A 193 7.54 -10.35 -8.72
C LEU A 193 7.54 -8.85 -8.48
N ALA A 194 7.29 -8.07 -9.53
CA ALA A 194 7.09 -6.63 -9.44
C ALA A 194 5.61 -6.34 -9.24
N ILE A 195 5.28 -5.66 -8.15
CA ILE A 195 3.90 -5.44 -7.70
C ILE A 195 3.66 -3.94 -7.62
N TYR A 196 2.56 -3.50 -8.22
CA TYR A 196 2.01 -2.17 -8.04
C TYR A 196 0.74 -2.25 -7.20
N ALA A 197 0.69 -1.53 -6.07
CA ALA A 197 -0.51 -1.45 -5.24
C ALA A 197 -0.92 0.01 -5.05
N GLY A 198 -1.99 0.42 -5.74
CA GLY A 198 -2.58 1.74 -5.61
C GLY A 198 -4.05 1.59 -5.29
N SER A 199 -4.47 1.99 -4.10
CA SER A 199 -5.86 1.84 -3.67
C SER A 199 -6.27 2.92 -2.67
N LYS A 200 -7.58 3.00 -2.42
CA LYS A 200 -8.11 3.77 -1.30
C LYS A 200 -7.59 3.14 -0.01
N PHE A 201 -6.88 3.92 0.77
CA PHE A 201 -6.18 3.48 1.97
C PHE A 201 -6.46 4.49 3.07
N VAL A 202 -7.56 4.27 3.80
CA VAL A 202 -8.00 5.15 4.89
C VAL A 202 -7.29 4.70 6.17
N PHE A 203 -6.24 5.40 6.54
CA PHE A 203 -5.40 5.05 7.67
C PHE A 203 -4.79 6.29 8.31
N ASN A 204 -4.86 6.39 9.63
CA ASN A 204 -4.17 7.43 10.38
C ASN A 204 -3.03 6.79 11.19
N PRO A 205 -1.75 7.00 10.81
CA PRO A 205 -0.62 6.39 11.50
C PRO A 205 -0.46 6.87 12.95
N LEU A 206 -1.14 7.96 13.33
CA LEU A 206 -1.14 8.50 14.70
C LEU A 206 -2.38 8.06 15.51
N GLU A 207 -3.32 7.33 14.90
CA GLU A 207 -4.53 6.87 15.57
C GLU A 207 -4.24 5.71 16.51
N GLN A 208 -4.66 5.89 17.76
CA GLN A 208 -4.60 4.89 18.81
C GLN A 208 -6.00 4.34 19.06
N VAL A 209 -6.14 3.02 19.13
CA VAL A 209 -7.40 2.34 19.35
C VAL A 209 -7.47 1.88 20.80
N LEU A 210 -8.57 2.21 21.47
CA LEU A 210 -8.91 1.68 22.78
C LEU A 210 -9.60 0.31 22.61
N PHE A 211 -8.93 -0.78 23.00
CA PHE A 211 -9.56 -2.07 23.22
C PHE A 211 -10.15 -2.10 24.63
N SER A 212 -11.41 -2.56 24.74
CA SER A 212 -12.28 -2.32 25.90
C SER A 212 -11.58 -2.44 27.26
N PRO A 213 -11.80 -1.50 28.20
CA PRO A 213 -11.37 -1.60 29.59
C PRO A 213 -11.85 -2.89 30.28
N THR A 214 -12.97 -3.44 29.79
CA THR A 214 -13.66 -4.59 30.39
C THR A 214 -13.32 -5.94 29.75
N THR A 215 -12.51 -5.98 28.70
CA THR A 215 -12.07 -7.28 28.12
C THR A 215 -11.20 -8.08 29.10
N PHE A 216 -10.76 -7.46 30.20
CA PHE A 216 -9.76 -7.97 31.13
C PHE A 216 -10.05 -7.65 32.61
N THR A 217 -11.31 -7.37 32.97
CA THR A 217 -11.72 -7.23 34.37
C THR A 217 -12.71 -8.34 34.70
N ASP A 218 -12.23 -9.39 35.37
CA ASP A 218 -13.10 -10.41 35.98
C ASP A 218 -13.72 -9.94 37.30
N ASP A 219 -13.49 -8.69 37.72
CA ASP A 219 -13.98 -8.19 39.01
C ASP A 219 -15.16 -7.22 38.88
N GLU A 220 -16.28 -7.66 39.44
CA GLU A 220 -17.53 -6.94 39.75
C GLU A 220 -17.33 -5.82 40.79
N ASP A 221 -16.33 -4.95 40.66
CA ASP A 221 -16.28 -3.75 41.51
C ASP A 221 -15.87 -2.49 40.75
N ARG A 222 -16.87 -1.62 40.60
CA ARG A 222 -16.80 -0.35 39.89
C ARG A 222 -16.11 0.69 40.76
N VAL A 223 -14.82 0.91 40.54
CA VAL A 223 -14.19 2.21 40.78
C VAL A 223 -13.26 2.51 39.62
N LEU A 224 -13.54 3.64 38.95
CA LEU A 224 -12.77 4.32 37.90
C LEU A 224 -11.25 4.02 37.93
N SER A 225 -10.81 2.88 37.38
CA SER A 225 -9.41 2.69 37.06
C SER A 225 -9.08 3.56 35.86
N PRO A 226 -8.11 4.50 35.96
CA PRO A 226 -7.65 5.24 34.80
C PRO A 226 -7.16 4.20 33.79
N ASN A 227 -7.69 4.26 32.57
CA ASN A 227 -7.40 3.40 31.42
C ASN A 227 -6.28 2.39 31.67
N ASN A 228 -6.65 1.11 31.79
CA ASN A 228 -5.70 0.02 31.93
C ASN A 228 -4.54 0.27 30.92
N PRO A 229 -3.27 0.39 31.34
CA PRO A 229 -2.15 0.66 30.43
C PRO A 229 -1.93 -0.43 29.36
N GLY A 230 -2.80 -1.46 29.33
CA GLY A 230 -2.98 -2.46 28.28
C GLY A 230 -4.16 -2.26 27.31
N SER A 231 -4.85 -1.12 27.35
CA SER A 231 -6.06 -0.89 26.52
C SER A 231 -5.82 -0.04 25.27
N ILE A 232 -4.72 0.72 25.19
CA ILE A 232 -4.44 1.62 24.07
C ILE A 232 -3.33 1.04 23.21
N VAL A 233 -3.63 0.76 21.93
CA VAL A 233 -2.66 0.21 20.98
C VAL A 233 -2.72 0.97 19.65
N PRO A 234 -1.59 1.05 18.91
CA PRO A 234 -1.61 1.60 17.56
C PRO A 234 -2.56 0.82 16.64
N SER A 235 -3.27 1.53 15.77
CA SER A 235 -4.12 0.92 14.75
C SER A 235 -3.28 0.17 13.70
N LEU A 236 -3.80 -0.96 13.22
CA LEU A 236 -3.23 -1.64 12.07
C LEU A 236 -3.72 -0.97 10.78
N PRO A 237 -2.86 -0.84 9.76
CA PRO A 237 -3.29 -0.38 8.46
C PRO A 237 -4.28 -1.37 7.83
N PRO A 238 -5.24 -0.90 7.02
CA PRO A 238 -6.15 -1.77 6.29
C PRO A 238 -5.38 -2.63 5.29
N SER A 239 -5.95 -3.79 4.93
CA SER A 239 -5.43 -4.59 3.83
C SER A 239 -5.58 -3.84 2.51
N TYR A 240 -4.64 -4.05 1.59
CA TYR A 240 -4.66 -3.38 0.30
C TYR A 240 -4.29 -4.35 -0.84
N PRO A 241 -5.04 -4.30 -1.95
CA PRO A 241 -4.75 -5.11 -3.12
C PRO A 241 -3.64 -4.48 -3.97
N GLY A 242 -2.87 -5.35 -4.62
CA GLY A 242 -1.87 -5.03 -5.63
C GLY A 242 -2.03 -5.89 -6.87
N THR A 243 -1.44 -5.41 -7.96
CA THR A 243 -1.39 -6.09 -9.25
C THR A 243 0.06 -6.42 -9.56
N ILE A 244 0.32 -7.65 -9.99
CA ILE A 244 1.63 -8.07 -10.49
C ILE A 244 1.76 -7.55 -11.92
N ILE A 245 2.72 -6.65 -12.10
CA ILE A 245 2.98 -5.97 -13.38
C ILE A 245 4.13 -6.61 -14.16
N GLY A 246 4.77 -7.62 -13.58
CA GLY A 246 5.84 -8.38 -14.20
C GLY A 246 6.67 -9.13 -13.17
N GLY A 247 7.81 -9.64 -13.62
CA GLY A 247 8.78 -10.26 -12.74
C GLY A 247 10.13 -10.45 -13.42
N THR A 248 11.10 -10.88 -12.63
CA THR A 248 12.49 -11.13 -13.02
C THR A 248 12.85 -12.60 -12.81
N GLY A 249 13.91 -13.06 -13.47
CA GLY A 249 14.39 -14.43 -13.36
C GLY A 249 13.32 -15.45 -13.77
N LEU A 250 12.98 -16.38 -12.88
CA LEU A 250 11.95 -17.41 -13.12
C LEU A 250 10.52 -16.84 -13.24
N PHE A 251 10.30 -15.58 -12.86
CA PHE A 251 8.98 -14.94 -12.90
C PHE A 251 8.82 -13.95 -14.05
N VAL A 252 9.67 -14.01 -15.09
CA VAL A 252 9.50 -13.19 -16.29
C VAL A 252 8.14 -13.49 -16.93
N GLY A 253 7.36 -12.44 -17.19
CA GLY A 253 6.00 -12.55 -17.73
C GLY A 253 4.93 -12.93 -16.70
N ALA A 254 5.26 -12.89 -15.40
CA ALA A 254 4.28 -13.07 -14.34
C ALA A 254 3.22 -11.97 -14.37
N VAL A 255 1.96 -12.37 -14.26
CA VAL A 255 0.78 -11.52 -14.14
C VAL A 255 -0.12 -12.13 -13.09
N GLY A 256 -0.82 -11.29 -12.34
CA GLY A 256 -1.64 -11.73 -11.24
C GLY A 256 -2.00 -10.61 -10.28
N TYR A 257 -2.45 -10.99 -9.09
CA TYR A 257 -2.80 -10.06 -8.04
C TYR A 257 -2.23 -10.51 -6.70
N VAL A 258 -2.07 -9.55 -5.81
CA VAL A 258 -1.56 -9.74 -4.46
C VAL A 258 -2.50 -9.04 -3.50
N ASP A 259 -2.72 -9.61 -2.34
CA ASP A 259 -3.37 -8.93 -1.22
C ASP A 259 -2.43 -8.91 -0.02
N VAL A 260 -2.17 -7.71 0.48
CA VAL A 260 -1.25 -7.48 1.62
C VAL A 260 -2.08 -7.10 2.83
N THR A 261 -2.00 -7.93 3.88
CA THR A 261 -2.69 -7.70 5.14
C THR A 261 -1.67 -7.61 6.26
N THR A 262 -1.67 -6.50 7.02
CA THR A 262 -0.81 -6.37 8.19
C THR A 262 -1.47 -7.04 9.40
N ILE A 263 -0.75 -7.93 10.06
CA ILE A 263 -1.24 -8.70 11.22
C ILE A 263 -0.71 -8.12 12.52
N THR A 264 0.55 -7.68 12.54
CA THR A 264 1.21 -7.10 13.71
C THR A 264 2.01 -5.88 13.31
N GLY A 265 2.22 -4.95 14.23
CA GLY A 265 3.08 -3.78 14.03
C GLY A 265 3.92 -3.46 15.25
N SER A 266 4.74 -2.41 15.12
CA SER A 266 5.55 -1.91 16.23
C SER A 266 4.68 -1.29 17.34
N THR A 267 5.30 -1.07 18.48
CA THR A 267 4.73 -0.24 19.54
C THR A 267 4.69 1.21 19.12
N LEU A 268 3.77 1.97 19.72
CA LEU A 268 3.94 3.41 19.79
C LEU A 268 5.24 3.71 20.56
N THR A 269 5.89 4.83 20.24
CA THR A 269 6.78 5.45 21.22
C THR A 269 5.93 5.73 22.47
N PRO A 270 6.33 5.31 23.68
CA PRO A 270 5.50 5.48 24.87
C PRO A 270 5.12 6.95 25.02
N ALA A 271 3.84 7.27 24.84
CA ALA A 271 3.33 8.61 25.11
C ALA A 271 3.21 8.75 26.63
N ARG A 272 4.23 9.33 27.28
CA ARG A 272 4.10 9.71 28.68
C ARG A 272 3.36 11.04 28.75
N VAL A 273 2.10 11.02 29.19
CA VAL A 273 1.45 12.24 29.67
C VAL A 273 2.11 12.59 31.01
N ILE A 274 2.99 13.58 31.01
CA ILE A 274 3.46 14.21 32.25
C ILE A 274 2.45 15.31 32.57
N VAL A 275 1.90 15.25 33.78
CA VAL A 275 0.79 16.11 34.21
C VAL A 275 1.25 17.56 34.34
N ALA A 276 0.37 18.45 33.86
CA ALA A 276 0.31 19.90 34.01
C ALA A 276 1.35 20.73 33.23
N ASP A 277 0.84 21.44 32.23
CA ASP A 277 1.38 22.63 31.54
C ASP A 277 2.28 22.49 30.30
N ASP A 278 2.70 21.28 29.89
CA ASP A 278 3.35 21.11 28.57
C ASP A 278 2.88 19.85 27.86
N SER A 279 2.17 20.02 26.76
CA SER A 279 1.73 18.96 25.85
C SER A 279 2.88 18.46 24.97
N ILE A 280 3.98 18.00 25.60
CA ILE A 280 5.14 17.45 24.89
C ILE A 280 5.09 15.92 24.97
N LEU A 281 4.91 15.29 23.81
CA LEU A 281 5.06 13.85 23.62
C LEU A 281 6.55 13.48 23.59
N ASN A 282 7.17 13.26 24.75
CA ASN A 282 8.54 12.73 24.79
C ASN A 282 8.55 11.24 24.46
N ALA A 283 9.06 10.91 23.27
CA ALA A 283 9.36 9.55 22.83
C ALA A 283 10.71 9.09 23.42
N ASP A 284 10.76 8.84 24.73
CA ASP A 284 12.01 8.45 25.41
C ASP A 284 12.48 7.01 25.10
N PHE A 285 11.67 6.22 24.38
CA PHE A 285 11.99 4.84 24.02
C PHE A 285 11.86 4.58 22.52
N PRO A 286 12.79 3.81 21.92
CA PRO A 286 12.68 3.40 20.52
C PRO A 286 11.43 2.53 20.33
N GLN A 287 10.77 2.68 19.17
CA GLN A 287 9.71 1.76 18.78
C GLN A 287 10.25 0.33 18.76
N ALA A 288 9.51 -0.60 19.35
CA ALA A 288 9.87 -2.00 19.42
C ALA A 288 8.82 -2.87 18.73
N GLY A 289 9.19 -4.10 18.39
CA GLY A 289 8.29 -5.06 17.74
C GLY A 289 8.44 -5.10 16.24
N TYR A 290 7.81 -6.11 15.64
CA TYR A 290 7.96 -6.48 14.25
C TYR A 290 6.67 -6.19 13.49
N ILE A 291 6.84 -5.70 12.26
CA ILE A 291 5.72 -5.58 11.33
C ILE A 291 5.59 -6.93 10.62
N THR A 292 4.47 -7.61 10.83
CA THR A 292 4.18 -8.89 10.17
C THR A 292 3.06 -8.69 9.17
N GLN A 293 3.30 -9.07 7.92
CA GLN A 293 2.32 -8.97 6.85
C GLN A 293 2.07 -10.35 6.24
N LYS A 294 0.80 -10.68 6.01
CA LYS A 294 0.40 -11.81 5.19
C LYS A 294 0.23 -11.32 3.75
N ILE A 295 0.90 -12.00 2.84
CA ILE A 295 0.91 -11.68 1.41
C ILE A 295 0.27 -12.86 0.69
N ASN A 296 -0.95 -12.69 0.21
CA ASN A 296 -1.63 -13.70 -0.59
C ASN A 296 -1.37 -13.38 -2.06
N VAL A 297 -0.76 -14.32 -2.79
CA VAL A 297 -0.32 -14.13 -4.17
C VAL A 297 -1.10 -15.08 -5.05
N VAL A 298 -1.65 -14.57 -6.16
CA VAL A 298 -2.28 -15.38 -7.20
C VAL A 298 -1.70 -15.02 -8.56
N THR A 299 -1.12 -15.98 -9.26
CA THR A 299 -0.30 -15.79 -10.47
C THR A 299 -0.58 -16.80 -11.57
N ASN A 300 -0.18 -16.45 -12.79
CA ASN A 300 -0.07 -17.37 -13.94
C ASN A 300 1.21 -18.24 -13.91
N VAL A 301 2.18 -17.94 -13.04
CA VAL A 301 3.44 -18.67 -12.88
C VAL A 301 3.48 -19.46 -11.57
N PRO A 302 4.15 -20.62 -11.51
CA PRO A 302 4.24 -21.42 -10.29
C PRO A 302 5.05 -20.70 -9.21
N LEU A 303 4.58 -20.82 -7.96
CA LEU A 303 5.16 -20.15 -6.79
C LEU A 303 5.94 -21.15 -5.94
N PRO A 304 7.20 -20.89 -5.55
CA PRO A 304 8.00 -21.78 -4.72
C PRO A 304 7.62 -21.66 -3.23
N VAL A 305 7.99 -22.66 -2.44
CA VAL A 305 7.77 -22.64 -0.98
C VAL A 305 8.82 -21.73 -0.38
N ALA A 306 8.46 -20.91 0.61
CA ALA A 306 9.43 -20.10 1.33
C ALA A 306 10.15 -20.97 2.38
N PRO A 307 11.44 -20.72 2.63
CA PRO A 307 12.22 -21.48 3.60
C PRO A 307 11.92 -21.09 5.05
#